data_AF-A0A7Z0SIU0-F1
#
_entry.id   AF-A0A7Z0SIU0-F1
#
_cell.length_a   1.000
_cell.length_b   1.000
_cell.length_c   1.000
_cell.angle_alpha   90.00
_cell.angle_beta   90.00
_cell.angle_gamma   90.00
#
_symmetry.space_group_name_H-M   'P 1'
#
loop_
_entity.id
_entity.type
_entity.pdbx_description
1 polymer ?
#
loop_
_entity_poly.entity_id
_entity_poly.type
_entity_poly.pdbx_seq_one_letter_code
_entity_poly.pdbx_strand_id
1 'polypeptide(L)' 'MLHRQLIRKFGPLPPAIQQRLQTASQTQLETWSLSILDATTLKDVFEA' A
#
# COMPACT_ATOMS: atom_id res chain seq x y z
N MET A 1 -0.38 9.77 1.74
CA MET A 1 -1.47 9.31 2.63
C MET A 1 -1.51 7.78 2.76
N LEU A 2 -1.33 7.04 1.67
CA LEU A 2 -1.35 5.57 1.62
C LEU A 2 -0.54 4.88 2.73
N HIS A 3 0.68 5.34 3.02
CA HIS A 3 1.52 4.77 4.09
C HIS A 3 0.81 4.70 5.47
N ARG A 4 0.08 5.76 5.86
CA ARG A 4 -0.67 5.78 7.12
C ARG A 4 -1.90 4.87 7.09
N GLN A 5 -2.55 4.75 5.93
CA GLN A 5 -3.70 3.86 5.76
C GLN A 5 -3.27 2.39 5.87
N LEU A 6 -2.14 2.05 5.24
CA LEU A 6 -1.53 0.73 5.33
C LEU A 6 -1.15 0.39 6.78
N ILE A 7 -0.53 1.32 7.51
CA ILE A 7 -0.22 1.10 8.93
C ILE A 7 -1.48 0.89 9.77
N ARG A 8 -2.55 1.66 9.50
CA ARG A 8 -3.80 1.56 10.26
C ARG A 8 -4.55 0.25 9.98
N LYS A 9 -4.52 -0.25 8.75
CA LYS A 9 -5.26 -1.46 8.33
C LYS A 9 -4.49 -2.75 8.59
N PHE A 10 -3.18 -2.74 8.38
CA PHE A 10 -2.32 -3.93 8.41
C PHE A 10 -1.27 -3.91 9.52
N GLY A 11 -1.13 -2.80 10.26
CA GLY A 11 -0.11 -2.65 11.29
C GLY A 11 1.26 -2.21 10.74
N PRO A 12 2.34 -2.33 11.53
CA PRO A 12 3.67 -1.85 11.13
C PRO A 12 4.11 -2.48 9.81
N LEU A 13 4.51 -1.64 8.86
CA LEU A 13 4.88 -2.10 7.52
C LEU A 13 6.31 -2.62 7.48
N PRO A 14 6.56 -3.77 6.84
CA PRO A 14 7.90 -4.26 6.62
C PRO A 14 8.75 -3.27 5.80
N PRO A 15 10.09 -3.26 5.98
CA PRO A 15 10.98 -2.39 5.23
C PRO A 15 10.83 -2.50 3.71
N ALA A 16 10.58 -3.71 3.21
CA ALA A 16 10.35 -3.96 1.78
C ALA A 16 9.13 -3.19 1.22
N ILE A 17 8.05 -3.09 2.02
CA ILE A 17 6.86 -2.34 1.63
C ILE A 17 7.12 -0.83 1.68
N GLN A 18 7.88 -0.37 2.68
CA GLN A 18 8.27 1.03 2.76
C GLN A 18 9.12 1.45 1.56
N GLN A 19 10.09 0.62 1.16
CA GLN A 19 10.92 0.86 -0.01
C GLN A 19 10.08 0.87 -1.29
N ARG A 20 9.15 -0.09 -1.44
CA ARG A 20 8.23 -0.14 -2.58
C ARG A 20 7.37 1.11 -2.70
N LEU A 21 6.87 1.65 -1.58
CA LEU A 21 6.12 2.92 -1.56
C LEU A 21 6.97 4.12 -1.95
N GLN A 22 8.27 4.12 -1.63
CA GLN A 22 9.19 5.21 -1.99
C GLN A 22 9.57 5.19 -3.47
N THR A 23 9.68 4.00 -4.08
CA THR A 23 10.02 3.84 -5.49
C THR A 23 8.80 3.82 -6.41
N ALA A 24 7.59 3.82 -5.84
CA ALA A 24 6.35 3.76 -6.61
C ALA A 24 6.09 5.03 -7.40
N SER A 25 5.55 4.88 -8.60
CA SER A 25 5.05 6.01 -9.37
C SER A 25 3.76 6.56 -8.76
N GLN A 26 3.42 7.79 -9.12
CA GLN A 26 2.19 8.42 -8.65
C GLN A 26 0.94 7.62 -9.04
N THR A 27 0.89 7.08 -10.25
CA THR A 27 -0.19 6.19 -10.72
C THR A 27 -0.31 4.92 -9.87
N GLN A 28 0.82 4.29 -9.50
CA GLN A 28 0.79 3.10 -8.63
C GLN A 28 0.24 3.44 -7.24
N LEU A 29 0.64 4.59 -6.67
CA LEU A 29 0.14 5.04 -5.38
C LEU A 29 -1.37 5.32 -5.42
N GLU A 30 -1.88 5.85 -6.53
CA GLU A 30 -3.32 6.05 -6.74
C GLU A 30 -4.07 4.71 -6.85
N THR A 31 -3.58 3.77 -7.67
CA THR A 31 -4.14 2.42 -7.78
C THR A 31 -4.19 1.71 -6.43
N TRP A 32 -3.11 1.75 -5.66
CA TRP A 32 -3.05 1.12 -4.33
C TRP A 32 -3.96 1.81 -3.32
N SER A 33 -4.18 3.13 -3.45
CA SER A 33 -5.12 3.88 -2.60
C SER A 33 -6.58 3.52 -2.86
N LEU A 34 -6.91 3.03 -4.04
CA LEU A 34 -8.22 2.45 -4.34
C LEU A 34 -8.27 0.99 -3.87
N SER A 35 -7.23 0.22 -4.19
CA SER A 35 -7.16 -1.21 -3.88
C SER A 35 -7.21 -1.50 -2.38
N ILE A 36 -6.68 -0.61 -1.54
CA ILE A 36 -6.72 -0.74 -0.08
C ILE A 36 -8.14 -0.77 0.51
N LEU A 37 -9.15 -0.25 -0.20
CA LEU A 37 -10.53 -0.23 0.24
C LEU A 37 -11.12 -1.64 0.31
N ASP A 38 -10.76 -2.48 -0.66
CA ASP A 38 -11.29 -3.85 -0.82
C ASP A 38 -10.26 -4.92 -0.41
N ALA A 39 -8.97 -4.59 -0.40
CA ALA A 39 -7.88 -5.52 -0.11
C ALA A 39 -7.97 -6.10 1.30
N THR A 40 -7.91 -7.42 1.44
CA THR A 40 -7.84 -8.10 2.74
C THR A 40 -6.41 -8.25 3.26
N THR A 41 -5.42 -8.22 2.37
CA THR A 41 -4.00 -8.36 2.70
C THR A 41 -3.17 -7.27 2.03
N LEU A 42 -1.93 -7.08 2.49
CA LEU A 42 -0.97 -6.20 1.82
C LEU A 42 -0.74 -6.64 0.37
N LYS A 43 -0.73 -7.94 0.10
CA LYS A 43 -0.52 -8.50 -1.24
C LYS A 43 -1.61 -8.02 -2.20
N ASP A 44 -2.87 -8.08 -1.78
CA ASP A 44 -4.02 -7.63 -2.57
C ASP A 44 -3.92 -6.14 -2.95
N VAL A 45 -3.35 -5.30 -2.06
CA VAL A 45 -3.13 -3.88 -2.36
C VAL A 45 -2.14 -3.68 -3.50
N PHE A 46 -1.12 -4.53 -3.58
CA PHE A 46 0.02 -4.36 -4.47
C PHE A 46 0.00 -5.24 -5.74
N GLU A 47 -1.01 -6.10 -5.88
CA GLU A 47 -1.23 -6.95 -7.06
C GLU A 47 -2.21 -6.33 -8.08
N ALA A 48 -2.87 -5.24 -7.71
CA ALA A 48 -3.68 -4.39 -8.60
C ALA A 48 -2.81 -3.39 -9.39
#